data_AF-A0A8J4YAQ0-F1
#
_entry.id   AF-A0A8J4YAQ0-F1
#
_cell.length_a   1.000
_cell.length_b   1.000
_cell.length_c   1.000
_cell.angle_alpha   90.00
_cell.angle_beta   90.00
_cell.angle_gamma   90.00
#
_symmetry.space_group_name_H-M   'P 1'
#
loop_
_entity.id
_entity.type
_entity.pdbx_description
1 polymer ?
#
loop_
_entity_poly.entity_id
_entity_poly.type
_entity_poly.pdbx_seq_one_letter_code
_entity_poly.pdbx_strand_id
1 'polypeptide(L)'
;MVCLVRVRMPMEGLCSEGLGVSECPCNPQSPHARAESIKCARRFAFNSAMKAAFAKFIIIRLRNGKVMAELDTTQADPQIYNPAWDNPLVKVVMALHYFSLAIEFMISFVHKSNDIDHDPEEEDSDEEFALLEDIDEDELEVLLDATLSKDS
;
A
#
# COMPACT_ATOMS: atom_id res chain seq x y z
N MET A 1 -5.52 -1.41 1.81
CA MET A 1 -6.31 -2.67 1.89
C MET A 1 -5.59 -3.64 2.80
N VAL A 2 -6.35 -4.42 3.58
CA VAL A 2 -5.81 -5.43 4.52
C VAL A 2 -6.31 -6.81 4.12
N CYS A 3 -5.46 -7.82 4.20
CA CYS A 3 -5.79 -9.21 3.90
C CYS A 3 -5.16 -10.13 4.94
N LEU A 4 -5.97 -11.04 5.51
CA LEU A 4 -5.52 -12.12 6.37
C LEU A 4 -5.64 -13.44 5.58
N VAL A 5 -4.54 -14.19 5.50
CA VAL A 5 -4.52 -15.49 4.85
C VAL A 5 -4.11 -16.55 5.85
N ARG A 6 -4.73 -17.74 5.75
CA ARG A 6 -4.38 -18.93 6.52
C ARG A 6 -3.95 -20.04 5.55
N VAL A 7 -2.70 -20.47 5.66
CA VAL A 7 -2.10 -21.57 4.89
C VAL A 7 -2.11 -22.83 5.74
N ARG A 8 -2.56 -23.95 5.16
CA ARG A 8 -2.57 -25.26 5.83
C ARG A 8 -1.75 -26.25 5.02
N MET A 9 -0.90 -27.02 5.71
CA MET A 9 -0.23 -28.19 5.14
C MET A 9 -0.94 -29.44 5.67
N PRO A 10 -1.83 -30.05 4.88
CA PRO A 10 -2.76 -31.07 5.37
C PRO A 10 -2.08 -32.39 5.74
N MET A 11 -0.94 -32.73 5.12
CA MET A 11 -0.23 -33.97 5.40
C MET A 11 0.52 -33.91 6.74
N GLU A 12 1.03 -32.74 7.10
CA GLU A 12 1.85 -32.48 8.28
C GLU A 12 1.02 -31.93 9.45
N GLY A 13 -0.26 -31.59 9.21
CA GLY A 13 -1.14 -31.01 10.21
C GLY A 13 -0.74 -29.58 10.64
N LEU A 14 0.06 -28.89 9.83
CA LEU A 14 0.56 -27.55 10.13
C LEU A 14 -0.37 -26.46 9.59
N CYS A 15 -0.39 -25.33 10.29
CA CYS A 15 -1.17 -24.17 9.91
C CYS A 15 -0.37 -22.90 10.24
N SER A 16 -0.38 -21.95 9.31
CA SER A 16 0.25 -20.65 9.47
C SER A 16 -0.70 -19.56 8.99
N GLU A 17 -0.63 -18.40 9.63
CA GLU A 17 -1.39 -17.22 9.23
C GLU A 17 -0.43 -16.11 8.82
N GLY A 18 -0.84 -15.27 7.88
CA GLY A 18 -0.08 -14.10 7.45
C GLY A 18 -1.00 -12.93 7.21
N LEU A 19 -0.58 -11.76 7.68
CA LEU A 19 -1.26 -10.50 7.42
C LEU A 19 -0.52 -9.76 6.29
N GLY A 20 -1.28 -9.13 5.41
CA GLY A 20 -0.77 -8.34 4.32
C GLY A 20 -1.53 -7.03 4.23
N VAL A 21 -0.77 -5.95 4.05
CA VAL A 21 -1.30 -4.59 3.86
C VAL A 21 -0.72 -4.06 2.56
N SER A 22 -1.55 -3.37 1.79
CA SER A 22 -1.09 -2.64 0.63
C SER A 22 -1.85 -1.33 0.46
N GLU A 23 -1.20 -0.42 -0.24
CA GLU A 23 -1.78 0.84 -0.67
C GLU A 23 -1.46 0.97 -2.16
N CYS A 24 -2.43 1.41 -2.96
CA CYS A 24 -2.21 1.76 -4.35
C CYS A 24 -2.73 3.19 -4.56
N PRO A 25 -1.99 4.05 -5.28
CA PRO A 25 -2.46 5.38 -5.61
C PRO A 25 -3.75 5.27 -6.45
N CYS A 26 -4.68 6.20 -6.23
CA CYS A 26 -5.92 6.29 -6.99
C CYS A 26 -6.02 7.69 -7.57
N ASN A 27 -6.09 7.79 -8.90
CA ASN A 27 -6.38 9.05 -9.57
C ASN A 27 -7.91 9.31 -9.49
N PRO A 28 -8.38 10.38 -8.82
CA PRO A 28 -9.81 10.65 -8.70
C PRO A 28 -10.45 11.16 -10.01
N GLN A 29 -9.65 11.58 -10.99
CA GLN A 29 -10.13 12.15 -12.25
C GLN A 29 -10.56 11.07 -13.26
N SER A 30 -10.07 9.83 -13.11
CA SER A 30 -10.45 8.72 -13.98
C SER A 30 -11.54 7.87 -13.32
N PRO A 31 -12.68 7.63 -14.00
CA PRO A 31 -13.78 6.83 -13.46
C PRO A 31 -13.36 5.36 -13.22
N HIS A 32 -12.36 4.84 -13.95
CA HIS A 32 -11.87 3.47 -13.81
C HIS A 32 -10.78 3.31 -12.75
N ALA A 33 -10.05 4.38 -12.44
CA ALA A 33 -8.89 4.34 -11.54
C ALA A 33 -9.24 3.84 -10.13
N ARG A 34 -10.47 4.06 -9.65
CA ARG A 34 -10.92 3.50 -8.37
C ARG A 34 -11.03 1.97 -8.43
N ALA A 35 -11.59 1.41 -9.48
CA ALA A 35 -11.72 -0.04 -9.62
C ALA A 35 -10.34 -0.70 -9.77
N GLU A 36 -9.45 -0.08 -10.55
CA GLU A 36 -8.09 -0.56 -10.78
C GLU A 36 -7.22 -0.49 -9.53
N SER A 37 -7.25 0.63 -8.80
CA SER A 37 -6.53 0.78 -7.53
C SER A 37 -6.99 -0.23 -6.47
N ILE A 38 -8.30 -0.53 -6.41
CA ILE A 38 -8.82 -1.59 -5.52
C ILE A 38 -8.31 -2.96 -5.95
N LYS A 39 -8.35 -3.30 -7.25
CA LYS A 39 -7.83 -4.58 -7.77
C LYS A 39 -6.33 -4.72 -7.47
N CYS A 40 -5.56 -3.67 -7.74
CA CYS A 40 -4.14 -3.53 -7.44
C CYS A 40 -3.86 -3.79 -5.96
N ALA A 41 -4.54 -3.05 -5.08
CA ALA A 41 -4.33 -3.13 -3.65
C ALA A 41 -4.68 -4.54 -3.14
N ARG A 42 -5.80 -5.12 -3.61
CA ARG A 42 -6.17 -6.49 -3.24
C ARG A 42 -5.10 -7.51 -3.61
N ARG A 43 -4.57 -7.44 -4.84
CA ARG A 43 -3.52 -8.35 -5.32
C ARG A 43 -2.26 -8.24 -4.46
N PHE A 44 -1.80 -7.04 -4.17
CA PHE A 44 -0.59 -6.84 -3.36
C PHE A 44 -0.79 -7.23 -1.89
N ALA A 45 -1.93 -6.92 -1.29
CA ALA A 45 -2.22 -7.31 0.09
C ALA A 45 -2.26 -8.84 0.22
N PHE A 46 -2.90 -9.54 -0.74
CA PHE A 46 -2.93 -10.99 -0.75
C PHE A 46 -1.53 -11.61 -0.93
N ASN A 47 -0.76 -11.13 -1.90
CA ASN A 47 0.61 -11.62 -2.13
C ASN A 47 1.51 -11.40 -0.92
N SER A 48 1.38 -10.26 -0.24
CA SER A 48 2.10 -9.97 1.01
C SER A 48 1.67 -10.93 2.13
N ALA A 49 0.37 -11.14 2.32
CA ALA A 49 -0.16 -12.05 3.33
C ALA A 49 0.29 -13.49 3.10
N MET A 50 0.30 -13.94 1.85
CA MET A 50 0.81 -15.26 1.45
C MET A 50 2.30 -15.40 1.77
N LYS A 51 3.13 -14.41 1.40
CA LYS A 51 4.56 -14.41 1.74
C LYS A 51 4.78 -14.49 3.25
N ALA A 52 4.04 -13.70 4.03
CA ALA A 52 4.12 -13.69 5.49
C ALA A 52 3.70 -15.05 6.11
N ALA A 53 2.64 -15.67 5.59
CA ALA A 53 2.22 -16.99 6.05
C ALA A 53 3.24 -18.08 5.71
N PHE A 54 3.81 -18.05 4.49
CA PHE A 54 4.78 -19.04 4.03
C PHE A 54 6.17 -18.91 4.69
N ALA A 55 6.58 -17.69 5.03
CA ALA A 55 7.89 -17.43 5.65
C ALA A 55 8.07 -18.14 7.01
N LYS A 56 6.96 -18.49 7.68
CA LYS A 56 6.94 -19.22 8.96
C LYS A 56 7.15 -20.73 8.80
N PHE A 57 7.05 -21.29 7.58
CA PHE A 57 7.32 -22.70 7.37
C PHE A 57 8.81 -22.94 7.12
N ILE A 58 9.39 -23.87 7.87
CA ILE A 58 10.73 -24.39 7.63
C ILE A 58 10.56 -25.73 6.92
N ILE A 59 11.03 -25.82 5.67
CA ILE A 59 11.00 -27.05 4.88
C ILE A 59 12.42 -27.63 4.80
N ILE A 60 12.61 -28.81 5.38
CA ILE A 60 13.87 -29.53 5.39
C ILE A 60 13.77 -30.70 4.42
N ARG A 61 14.56 -30.67 3.34
CA ARG A 61 14.72 -31.79 2.41
C ARG A 61 16.03 -32.51 2.68
N LEU A 62 15.94 -33.77 3.09
CA LEU A 62 17.09 -34.64 3.31
C LEU A 62 17.57 -35.26 1.99
N ARG A 63 18.85 -35.66 1.93
CA ARG A 63 19.47 -36.29 0.74
C ARG A 63 18.81 -37.61 0.31
N ASN A 64 18.13 -38.28 1.24
CA ASN A 64 17.38 -39.51 0.98
C ASN A 64 15.98 -39.25 0.37
N GLY A 65 15.66 -38.00 0.03
CA GLY A 65 14.37 -37.60 -0.54
C GLY A 65 13.26 -37.36 0.48
N LYS A 66 13.50 -37.60 1.78
CA LYS A 66 12.51 -37.26 2.82
C LYS A 66 12.39 -35.74 2.96
N VAL A 67 11.15 -35.27 3.03
CA VAL A 67 10.81 -33.87 3.30
C VAL A 67 10.13 -33.81 4.66
N MET A 68 10.52 -32.85 5.47
CA MET A 68 9.89 -32.51 6.74
C MET A 68 9.57 -31.03 6.72
N ALA A 69 8.36 -30.66 7.11
CA ALA A 69 8.00 -29.28 7.33
C ALA A 69 7.77 -29.07 8.83
N GLU A 70 8.23 -27.93 9.34
CA GLU A 70 7.97 -27.45 10.70
C GLU A 70 7.55 -25.98 10.64
N LEU A 71 6.96 -25.48 11.73
CA LEU A 71 6.55 -24.08 11.84
C LEU A 71 7.50 -23.34 12.79
N ASP A 72 8.13 -22.29 12.30
CA ASP A 72 8.87 -21.32 13.10
C ASP A 72 7.89 -20.38 13.81
N THR A 73 7.73 -20.59 15.11
CA THR A 73 6.88 -19.74 15.97
C THR A 73 7.61 -18.52 16.53
N THR A 74 8.91 -18.39 16.29
CA THR A 74 9.73 -17.26 16.76
C THR A 74 9.72 -16.08 15.79
N GLN A 75 9.33 -16.33 14.54
CA GLN A 75 9.26 -15.30 13.52
C GLN A 75 8.12 -14.33 13.82
N ALA A 76 8.48 -13.10 14.20
CA ALA A 76 7.52 -12.04 14.45
C ALA A 76 6.87 -11.58 13.13
N ASP A 77 5.54 -11.47 13.13
CA ASP A 77 4.84 -10.82 12.04
C ASP A 77 5.05 -9.30 12.17
N PRO A 78 5.58 -8.60 11.15
CA PRO A 78 5.84 -7.16 11.21
C PRO A 78 4.57 -6.34 11.46
N GLN A 79 3.39 -6.95 11.30
CA GLN A 79 2.10 -6.31 11.51
C GLN A 79 1.43 -6.75 12.83
N ILE A 80 2.19 -7.34 13.77
CA ILE A 80 1.74 -7.57 15.15
C ILE A 80 1.38 -6.24 15.79
N TYR A 81 0.22 -6.23 16.45
CA TYR A 81 -0.24 -5.13 17.27
C TYR A 81 0.84 -4.67 18.24
N ASN A 82 1.23 -3.40 18.15
CA ASN A 82 2.14 -2.78 19.08
C ASN A 82 1.33 -2.01 20.13
N PRO A 83 1.42 -2.35 21.43
CA PRO A 83 0.73 -1.62 22.50
C PRO A 83 1.08 -0.13 22.56
N ALA A 84 2.23 0.29 22.01
CA ALA A 84 2.58 1.70 21.87
C ALA A 84 1.62 2.48 20.95
N TRP A 85 0.84 1.79 20.10
CA TRP A 85 -0.18 2.39 19.26
C TRP A 85 -1.39 2.92 20.06
N ASP A 86 -1.62 2.42 21.27
CA ASP A 86 -2.73 2.90 22.12
C ASP A 86 -2.46 4.30 22.69
N ASN A 87 -1.19 4.67 22.85
CA ASN A 87 -0.76 5.96 23.39
C ASN A 87 0.18 6.65 22.39
N PRO A 88 -0.33 7.17 21.26
CA PRO A 88 0.51 7.90 20.34
C PRO A 88 1.06 9.15 21.03
N LEU A 89 2.36 9.17 21.30
CA LEU A 89 3.07 10.35 21.78
C LEU A 89 3.11 11.38 20.65
N VAL A 90 2.01 12.12 20.48
CA VAL A 90 1.96 13.27 19.57
C VAL A 90 2.83 14.36 20.18
N LYS A 91 4.07 14.49 19.72
CA LYS A 91 4.87 15.71 19.95
C LYS A 91 4.22 16.83 19.15
N VAL A 92 3.31 17.58 19.79
CA VAL A 92 2.85 18.86 19.28
C VAL A 92 4.03 19.83 19.38
N VAL A 93 4.77 20.00 18.29
CA VAL A 93 5.68 21.13 18.16
C VAL A 93 4.79 22.36 18.03
N MET A 94 4.58 23.04 19.16
CA MET A 94 3.89 24.33 19.23
C MET A 94 4.70 25.33 18.41
N ALA A 95 4.40 25.44 17.11
CA ALA A 95 4.97 26.44 16.23
C ALA A 95 4.33 27.80 16.54
N LEU A 96 4.67 28.37 17.70
CA LEU A 96 4.24 29.69 18.16
C LEU A 96 4.69 30.83 17.24
N HIS A 97 5.48 30.55 16.18
CA HIS A 97 5.89 31.54 15.19
C HIS A 97 4.88 31.79 14.06
N TYR A 98 3.96 30.86 13.76
CA TYR A 98 2.99 31.08 12.66
C TYR A 98 1.74 31.84 13.08
N PHE A 99 1.42 31.87 14.38
CA PHE A 99 0.24 32.58 14.89
C PHE A 99 0.38 34.10 14.77
N SER A 100 1.59 34.65 14.91
CA SER A 100 1.83 36.09 14.75
C SER A 100 1.68 36.52 13.28
N LEU A 101 2.25 35.75 12.34
CA LEU A 101 2.15 36.01 10.91
C LEU A 101 0.72 35.89 10.39
N ALA A 102 -0.07 34.93 10.88
CA ALA A 102 -1.47 34.77 10.49
C ALA A 102 -2.36 35.93 10.97
N ILE A 103 -2.08 36.49 12.14
CA ILE A 103 -2.80 37.67 12.66
C ILE A 103 -2.41 38.92 11.85
N GLU A 104 -1.13 39.13 11.55
CA GLU A 104 -0.69 40.26 10.69
C GLU A 104 -1.25 40.17 9.27
N PHE A 105 -1.35 38.96 8.71
CA PHE A 105 -1.95 38.74 7.39
C PHE A 105 -3.46 38.99 7.39
N MET A 106 -4.19 38.58 8.43
CA MET A 106 -5.62 38.91 8.56
C MET A 106 -5.88 40.40 8.78
N ILE A 107 -5.03 41.10 9.56
CA ILE A 107 -5.15 42.55 9.74
C ILE A 107 -4.89 43.30 8.43
N SER A 108 -3.89 42.86 7.64
CA SER A 108 -3.64 43.40 6.30
C SER A 108 -4.77 43.10 5.31
N PHE A 109 -5.35 41.90 5.35
CA PHE A 109 -6.47 41.52 4.48
C PHE A 109 -7.71 42.38 4.73
N VAL A 110 -8.07 42.60 6.01
CA VAL A 110 -9.21 43.44 6.38
C VAL A 110 -9.01 44.91 6.02
N HIS A 111 -7.77 45.43 6.04
CA HIS A 111 -7.49 46.78 5.53
C HIS A 111 -7.56 46.87 4.01
N LYS A 112 -7.15 45.82 3.29
CA LYS A 112 -7.12 45.81 1.81
C LYS A 112 -8.50 45.59 1.18
N SER A 113 -9.48 45.09 1.92
CA SER A 113 -10.86 44.91 1.43
C SER A 113 -11.69 46.19 1.35
N ASN A 114 -11.17 47.33 1.84
CA ASN A 114 -11.88 48.62 1.79
C ASN A 114 -11.51 49.49 0.57
N ASP A 115 -10.50 49.09 -0.21
CA ASP A 115 -10.09 49.79 -1.41
C ASP A 115 -9.94 48.77 -2.55
N ILE A 116 -10.60 49.05 -3.67
CA ILE A 116 -10.38 48.55 -5.04
C ILE A 116 -11.59 47.82 -5.64
N ASP A 117 -12.26 48.59 -6.51
CA ASP A 117 -13.19 48.18 -7.57
C ASP A 117 -12.53 47.27 -8.62
N HIS A 118 -13.33 46.32 -9.13
CA HIS A 118 -13.42 45.75 -10.48
C HIS A 118 -12.19 45.70 -11.43
N ASP A 119 -11.79 44.50 -11.88
CA ASP A 119 -11.89 43.96 -13.28
C ASP A 119 -11.27 42.53 -13.36
N PRO A 120 -11.79 41.55 -14.14
CA PRO A 120 -11.27 40.18 -14.17
C PRO A 120 -10.83 39.72 -15.58
N GLU A 121 -9.53 39.62 -15.86
CA GLU A 121 -8.99 38.66 -16.85
C GLU A 121 -7.54 38.35 -16.49
N GLU A 122 -7.17 37.05 -16.45
CA GLU A 122 -5.96 36.52 -17.09
C GLU A 122 -5.87 34.98 -16.95
N GLU A 123 -5.56 34.36 -18.08
CA GLU A 123 -5.33 32.92 -18.34
C GLU A 123 -3.89 32.51 -18.01
N ASP A 124 -3.62 31.18 -17.97
CA ASP A 124 -2.43 30.46 -18.51
C ASP A 124 -2.18 29.14 -17.73
N SER A 125 -2.34 27.98 -18.39
CA SER A 125 -1.32 27.00 -18.86
C SER A 125 -0.48 26.34 -17.74
N ASP A 126 -0.30 25.01 -17.71
CA ASP A 126 0.83 24.36 -18.39
C ASP A 126 0.68 22.82 -18.53
N GLU A 127 1.24 22.32 -19.63
CA GLU A 127 1.42 20.93 -20.04
C GLU A 127 2.63 20.29 -19.33
N GLU A 128 2.51 19.09 -18.75
CA GLU A 128 3.68 18.22 -18.50
C GLU A 128 3.30 16.74 -18.29
N PHE A 129 4.16 15.85 -18.82
CA PHE A 129 4.25 14.39 -18.63
C PHE A 129 3.44 13.45 -19.53
N ALA A 130 3.94 13.32 -20.77
CA ALA A 130 4.02 12.04 -21.45
C ALA A 130 5.35 11.34 -21.07
N LEU A 131 5.28 10.04 -20.70
CA LEU A 131 6.28 8.97 -20.88
C LEU A 131 6.18 7.95 -19.73
N LEU A 132 5.56 6.81 -20.00
CA LEU A 132 6.04 5.49 -19.56
C LEU A 132 5.40 4.45 -20.50
N GLU A 133 6.27 3.91 -21.35
CA GLU A 133 6.01 2.98 -22.44
C GLU A 133 5.50 1.63 -21.94
N ASP A 134 4.42 1.19 -22.59
CA ASP A 134 4.09 -0.15 -23.07
C ASP A 134 4.96 -1.33 -22.56
N ILE A 135 4.38 -2.12 -21.65
CA ILE A 135 4.66 -3.55 -21.59
C ILE A 135 3.46 -4.21 -22.27
N ASP A 136 3.68 -4.79 -23.46
CA ASP A 136 2.63 -5.44 -24.25
C ASP A 136 1.97 -6.58 -23.44
N GLU A 137 0.63 -6.58 -23.40
CA GLU A 137 -0.21 -7.53 -22.65
C GLU A 137 0.08 -9.00 -23.01
N ASP A 138 0.62 -9.25 -24.20
CA ASP A 138 0.92 -10.59 -24.73
C ASP A 138 2.10 -11.29 -24.02
N GLU A 139 3.08 -10.55 -23.47
CA GLU A 139 4.19 -11.16 -22.70
C GLU A 139 3.73 -11.65 -21.30
N LEU A 140 2.65 -11.07 -20.78
CA LEU A 140 2.11 -11.40 -19.46
C LEU A 140 1.27 -12.68 -19.47
N GLU A 141 0.60 -12.99 -20.59
CA GLU A 141 -0.18 -14.24 -20.75
C GLU A 141 0.71 -15.48 -20.91
N VAL A 142 1.87 -15.36 -21.59
CA VAL A 142 2.82 -16.47 -21.76
C VAL A 142 3.41 -16.95 -20.42
N LEU A 143 3.56 -16.05 -19.45
CA LEU A 143 4.03 -16.40 -18.10
C LEU A 143 2.95 -17.05 -17.23
N LEU A 144 1.67 -16.77 -17.48
CA LEU A 144 0.57 -17.40 -16.75
C LEU A 144 0.33 -18.83 -17.24
N ASP A 145 0.34 -19.07 -18.56
CA ASP A 145 0.07 -20.40 -19.12
C ASP A 145 1.15 -21.44 -18.82
N ALA A 146 2.41 -21.01 -18.66
CA ALA A 146 3.50 -21.89 -18.22
C ALA A 146 3.30 -22.46 -16.80
N THR A 147 2.42 -21.85 -15.99
CA THR A 147 2.14 -22.28 -14.60
C THR A 147 0.86 -23.10 -14.44
N LEU A 148 0.01 -23.18 -15.46
CA LEU A 148 -1.30 -23.86 -15.39
C LEU A 148 -1.41 -25.15 -16.22
N SER A 149 -0.43 -25.49 -17.08
CA SER A 149 -0.55 -26.66 -17.99
C SER A 149 0.11 -27.97 -17.52
N LYS A 150 0.46 -28.13 -16.24
CA LYS A 150 0.92 -29.43 -15.72
C LYS A 150 0.02 -29.89 -14.58
N ASP A 151 -1.23 -30.17 -14.92
CA ASP A 151 -2.06 -31.17 -14.25
C ASP A 151 -3.28 -31.48 -15.15
N SER A 152 -3.04 -32.32 -16.16
CA SER A 152 -4.04 -33.16 -16.81
C SER A 152 -3.41 -34.49 -17.20
#